data_AF-A0A842X073-F1
#
_entry.id   AF-A0A842X073-F1
#
_cell.length_a   1.000
_cell.length_b   1.000
_cell.length_c   1.000
_cell.angle_alpha   90.00
_cell.angle_beta   90.00
_cell.angle_gamma   90.00
#
_symmetry.space_group_name_H-M   'P 1'
#
loop_
_entity.id
_entity.type
_entity.pdbx_description
1 polymer ?
#
loop_
_entity_poly.entity_id
_entity_poly.type
_entity_poly.pdbx_seq_one_letter_code
_entity_poly.pdbx_strand_id
1 'polypeptide(L)'
;MNVMTVEIDGETLTIEDVVQVARHRQKVGIPQQTREKISRSREIIEKALQENRTVYGVNTGFGDLASISIGKEDLAKLQVNLIRSHAAGVGPLFNHDVVRGMMLLRANALAKGFSGVREKVVDTLVDMLNESVVPVVPQQGSVGSSGDLAPLAHMALVLMGEGDAFYDGELLAGKDAMERAEIEPISLGAKEGVALINGTQPMTAVGALTIHDSLQLIKDAMIAASMSLEALRGTRAAFDERIHLIRPHEGQKTVASSMLAILQDSEINQSHAECGKVQDAYSLRCIPQVLGASLDSMRYVRSVIEVELNSATDNPLVFPKEGDVLSGGNFHGQPVALVMDFLGIALSEVANIAERRVNRLVNPDLSGLPAFLTTEGGLESGLMIAQYTAAALVSENKTLAHPASVDSIPTSADQEDHVSMGTIAARKAMQILENVRNVIAVEYLCAAQGITLLEPMKPSSALESALGVIRDVVPPLEEDRIIAKDIHEVRELMDSGTIIAEVEEVTGKLLK
;
A
#
# COMPACT_ATOMS: atom_id res chain seq x y z
N MET A 1 -8.53 26.46 -10.35
CA MET A 1 -9.08 25.53 -9.33
C MET A 1 -8.29 25.79 -8.06
N ASN A 2 -8.93 26.02 -6.92
CA ASN A 2 -8.19 26.07 -5.65
C ASN A 2 -7.50 24.71 -5.51
N VAL A 3 -6.18 24.67 -5.64
CA VAL A 3 -5.42 23.46 -5.32
C VAL A 3 -5.66 23.26 -3.82
N MET A 4 -6.45 22.26 -3.44
CA MET A 4 -6.65 21.95 -2.04
C MET A 4 -5.28 21.60 -1.45
N THR A 5 -4.90 22.24 -0.36
CA THR A 5 -3.70 21.88 0.40
C THR A 5 -4.09 20.80 1.40
N VAL A 6 -3.28 19.73 1.51
CA VAL A 6 -3.42 18.76 2.60
C VAL A 6 -2.83 19.37 3.87
N GLU A 7 -3.63 19.55 4.91
CA GLU A 7 -3.14 20.07 6.18
C GLU A 7 -2.69 18.92 7.10
N ILE A 8 -1.49 19.04 7.68
CA ILE A 8 -1.00 18.12 8.70
C ILE A 8 -1.19 18.70 10.10
N ASP A 9 -1.97 18.01 10.93
CA ASP A 9 -2.30 18.41 12.30
C ASP A 9 -1.96 17.34 13.35
N GLY A 10 -1.46 16.20 12.90
CA GLY A 10 -1.16 15.01 13.69
C GLY A 10 -2.39 14.16 14.07
N GLU A 11 -3.58 14.47 13.55
CA GLU A 11 -4.85 13.88 14.01
C GLU A 11 -5.76 13.40 12.88
N THR A 12 -5.82 14.09 11.74
CA THR A 12 -6.91 13.93 10.76
C THR A 12 -6.48 13.42 9.39
N LEU A 13 -5.20 13.04 9.23
CA LEU A 13 -4.69 12.59 7.94
C LEU A 13 -5.34 11.27 7.52
N THR A 14 -5.85 11.21 6.29
CA THR A 14 -6.45 10.01 5.71
C THR A 14 -5.48 9.30 4.76
N ILE A 15 -5.78 8.04 4.42
CA ILE A 15 -5.01 7.31 3.40
C ILE A 15 -5.13 8.01 2.04
N GLU A 16 -6.30 8.55 1.72
CA GLU A 16 -6.51 9.32 0.49
C GLU A 16 -5.60 10.56 0.43
N ASP A 17 -5.42 11.28 1.55
CA ASP A 17 -4.47 12.40 1.62
C ASP A 17 -3.03 11.95 1.39
N VAL A 18 -2.63 10.80 1.94
CA VAL A 18 -1.31 10.21 1.68
C VAL A 18 -1.12 9.95 0.20
N VAL A 19 -2.11 9.38 -0.48
CA VAL A 19 -2.06 9.14 -1.94
C VAL A 19 -1.96 10.45 -2.72
N GLN A 20 -2.74 11.47 -2.35
CA GLN A 20 -2.69 12.78 -3.01
C GLN A 20 -1.32 13.44 -2.92
N VAL A 21 -0.67 13.39 -1.75
CA VAL A 21 0.66 13.96 -1.58
C VAL A 21 1.74 13.07 -2.23
N ALA A 22 1.67 11.76 -2.00
CA ALA A 22 2.69 10.81 -2.45
C ALA A 22 2.74 10.69 -3.98
N ARG A 23 1.58 10.53 -4.63
CA ARG A 23 1.49 10.25 -6.07
C ARG A 23 1.11 11.48 -6.88
N HIS A 24 0.17 12.29 -6.38
CA HIS A 24 -0.36 13.44 -7.13
C HIS A 24 0.30 14.77 -6.76
N ARG A 25 1.33 14.74 -5.90
CA ARG A 25 2.12 15.90 -5.48
C ARG A 25 1.29 17.06 -4.95
N GLN A 26 0.16 16.77 -4.30
CA GLN A 26 -0.64 17.78 -3.64
C GLN A 26 0.20 18.49 -2.57
N LYS A 27 0.10 19.82 -2.51
CA LYS A 27 0.86 20.63 -1.55
C LYS A 27 0.40 20.35 -0.13
N VAL A 28 1.34 20.46 0.81
CA VAL A 28 1.14 20.24 2.25
C VAL A 28 1.27 21.55 3.01
N GLY A 29 0.42 21.74 4.02
CA GLY A 29 0.42 22.90 4.89
C GLY A 29 0.36 22.52 6.37
N ILE A 30 0.77 23.45 7.24
CA ILE A 30 0.75 23.27 8.70
C ILE A 30 -0.16 24.34 9.31
N PRO A 31 -1.30 23.98 9.92
CA PRO A 31 -2.18 24.94 10.58
C PRO A 31 -1.49 25.67 11.73
N GLN A 32 -1.87 26.93 11.97
CA GLN A 32 -1.27 27.75 13.04
C GLN A 32 -1.39 27.11 14.43
N GLN A 33 -2.53 26.45 14.72
CA GLN A 33 -2.73 25.77 16.00
C GLN A 33 -1.77 24.59 16.20
N THR A 34 -1.39 23.92 15.10
CA THR A 34 -0.41 22.84 15.10
C THR A 34 0.98 23.36 15.43
N ARG A 35 1.37 24.51 14.86
CA ARG A 35 2.63 25.21 15.19
C ARG A 35 2.74 25.49 16.68
N GLU A 36 1.67 26.00 17.29
CA GLU A 36 1.61 26.24 18.74
C GLU A 36 1.78 24.96 19.57
N LYS A 37 1.31 23.79 19.10
CA LYS A 37 1.55 22.50 19.79
C LYS A 37 3.03 22.12 19.74
N ILE A 38 3.65 22.22 18.56
CA ILE A 38 5.07 21.91 18.35
C ILE A 38 5.94 22.80 19.25
N SER A 39 5.71 24.12 19.22
CA SER A 39 6.46 25.09 20.02
C SER A 39 6.34 24.84 21.53
N ARG A 40 5.14 24.56 22.05
CA ARG A 40 4.95 24.19 23.47
C ARG A 40 5.71 22.92 23.86
N SER A 41 5.75 21.92 22.98
CA SER A 41 6.55 20.71 23.17
C SER A 41 8.05 21.03 23.26
N ARG A 42 8.52 21.92 22.39
CA ARG A 42 9.92 22.32 22.35
C ARG A 42 10.37 23.02 23.63
N GLU A 43 9.53 23.90 24.18
CA GLU A 43 9.81 24.63 25.42
C GLU A 43 10.12 23.69 26.59
N ILE A 44 9.47 22.52 26.67
CA ILE A 44 9.75 21.53 27.73
C ILE A 44 11.15 20.94 27.61
N ILE A 45 11.59 20.62 26.39
CA ILE A 45 12.95 20.12 26.14
C ILE A 45 13.98 21.17 26.52
N GLU A 46 13.75 22.43 26.13
CA GLU A 46 14.67 23.53 26.42
C GLU A 46 14.75 23.80 27.94
N LYS A 47 13.61 23.77 28.63
CA LYS A 47 13.55 23.88 30.09
C LYS A 47 14.30 22.72 30.78
N ALA A 48 14.10 21.48 30.34
CA ALA A 48 14.79 20.32 30.90
C ALA A 48 16.32 20.43 30.74
N LEU A 49 16.79 20.93 29.60
CA LEU A 49 18.21 21.19 29.36
C LEU A 49 18.75 22.32 30.25
N GLN A 50 17.98 23.40 30.45
CA GLN A 50 18.38 24.49 31.34
C GLN A 50 18.50 24.00 32.80
N GLU A 51 17.60 23.12 33.23
CA GLU A 51 17.58 22.51 34.56
C GLU A 51 18.60 21.38 34.76
N ASN A 52 19.38 21.02 33.72
CA ASN A 52 20.31 19.88 33.71
C ASN A 52 19.64 18.54 34.09
N ARG A 53 18.36 18.35 33.76
CA ARG A 53 17.67 17.06 33.91
C ARG A 53 18.22 16.06 32.88
N THR A 54 18.44 14.82 33.29
CA THR A 54 18.83 13.73 32.38
C THR A 54 17.60 13.22 31.63
N VAL A 55 17.65 13.21 30.30
CA VAL A 55 16.55 12.82 29.42
C VAL A 55 17.09 12.00 28.24
N TYR A 56 16.54 10.79 28.08
CA TYR A 56 16.96 9.82 27.04
C TYR A 56 16.95 10.44 25.63
N GLY A 57 18.04 10.25 24.87
CA GLY A 57 18.18 10.73 23.49
C GLY A 57 18.24 12.26 23.34
N VAL A 58 18.17 13.01 24.45
CA VAL A 58 18.31 14.47 24.51
C VAL A 58 19.70 14.85 25.00
N ASN A 59 20.13 14.31 26.15
CA ASN A 59 21.47 14.50 26.73
C ASN A 59 22.11 13.20 27.23
N THR A 60 21.70 12.07 26.66
CA THR A 60 22.32 10.75 26.86
C THR A 60 22.69 10.11 25.53
N GLY A 61 23.44 9.01 25.55
CA GLY A 61 23.57 8.10 24.41
C GLY A 61 22.26 7.40 24.01
N PHE A 62 22.33 6.51 23.01
CA PHE A 62 21.19 5.79 22.42
C PHE A 62 21.35 4.27 22.59
N GLY A 63 20.24 3.53 22.63
CA GLY A 63 20.26 2.06 22.81
C GLY A 63 20.98 1.67 24.10
N ASP A 64 21.91 0.71 24.01
CA ASP A 64 22.75 0.25 25.14
C ASP A 64 23.57 1.39 25.80
N LEU A 65 23.83 2.49 25.06
CA LEU A 65 24.56 3.66 25.58
C LEU A 65 23.67 4.68 26.30
N ALA A 66 22.39 4.37 26.55
CA ALA A 66 21.41 5.27 27.20
C ALA A 66 21.84 5.77 28.60
N SER A 67 22.73 5.07 29.28
CA SER A 67 23.24 5.43 30.62
C SER A 67 24.36 6.47 30.61
N ILE A 68 24.91 6.80 29.43
CA ILE A 68 26.04 7.73 29.29
C ILE A 68 25.52 9.16 29.09
N SER A 69 25.86 10.07 30.02
CA SER A 69 25.53 11.50 29.93
C SER A 69 26.42 12.24 28.93
N ILE A 70 25.84 13.18 28.19
CA ILE A 70 26.50 13.96 27.14
C ILE A 70 26.48 15.44 27.51
N GLY A 71 27.64 16.11 27.38
CA GLY A 71 27.77 17.55 27.63
C GLY A 71 26.95 18.40 26.66
N LYS A 72 26.56 19.61 27.09
CA LYS A 72 25.71 20.52 26.30
C LYS A 72 26.33 20.88 24.95
N GLU A 73 27.63 21.11 24.95
CA GLU A 73 28.45 21.39 23.77
C GLU A 73 28.46 20.28 22.72
N ASP A 74 28.25 19.02 23.11
CA ASP A 74 28.27 17.87 22.19
C ASP A 74 26.87 17.47 21.69
N LEU A 75 25.79 18.07 22.19
CA LEU A 75 24.42 17.64 21.85
C LEU A 75 24.08 17.74 20.37
N ALA A 76 24.49 18.80 19.69
CA ALA A 76 24.26 18.92 18.24
C ALA A 76 25.03 17.85 17.46
N LYS A 77 26.30 17.63 17.84
CA LYS A 77 27.16 16.62 17.22
C LYS A 77 26.63 15.21 17.45
N LEU A 78 26.06 14.93 18.63
CA LEU A 78 25.41 13.67 18.94
C LEU A 78 24.29 13.34 17.95
N GLN A 79 23.42 14.31 17.64
CA GLN A 79 22.29 14.09 16.72
C GLN A 79 22.76 13.87 15.28
N VAL A 80 23.75 14.65 14.81
CA VAL A 80 24.33 14.45 13.47
C VAL A 80 25.00 13.08 13.35
N ASN A 81 25.78 12.69 14.37
CA ASN A 81 26.44 11.38 14.38
C ASN A 81 25.44 10.23 14.41
N LEU A 82 24.30 10.39 15.11
CA LEU A 82 23.22 9.41 15.10
C LEU A 82 22.70 9.19 13.69
N ILE A 83 22.31 10.25 12.97
CA ILE A 83 21.79 10.10 11.60
C ILE A 83 22.80 9.40 10.69
N ARG A 84 24.06 9.83 10.72
CA ARG A 84 25.11 9.25 9.87
C ARG A 84 25.37 7.77 10.17
N SER A 85 25.44 7.39 11.45
CA SER A 85 25.72 5.99 11.82
C SER A 85 24.53 5.07 11.57
N HIS A 86 23.31 5.61 11.59
CA HIS A 86 22.08 4.84 11.40
C HIS A 86 21.66 4.73 9.94
N ALA A 87 22.20 5.56 9.03
CA ALA A 87 21.98 5.46 7.58
C ALA A 87 22.70 4.26 6.95
N ALA A 88 22.39 3.06 7.46
CA ALA A 88 22.99 1.77 7.09
C ALA A 88 22.06 0.89 6.26
N GLY A 89 21.01 1.47 5.67
CA GLY A 89 20.08 0.76 4.79
C GLY A 89 20.74 0.29 3.48
N VAL A 90 20.25 -0.81 2.92
CA VAL A 90 20.77 -1.46 1.70
C VAL A 90 19.64 -2.00 0.79
N GLY A 91 20.02 -2.56 -0.35
CA GLY A 91 19.13 -3.24 -1.29
C GLY A 91 18.46 -2.30 -2.30
N PRO A 92 17.36 -2.74 -2.94
CA PRO A 92 16.58 -1.89 -3.83
C PRO A 92 16.11 -0.61 -3.13
N LEU A 93 15.87 0.44 -3.91
CA LEU A 93 15.36 1.72 -3.40
C LEU A 93 13.84 1.68 -3.25
N PHE A 94 13.29 2.40 -2.27
CA PHE A 94 11.86 2.69 -2.24
C PHE A 94 11.48 3.55 -3.43
N ASN A 95 10.27 3.32 -3.97
CA ASN A 95 9.70 4.17 -5.01
C ASN A 95 9.47 5.59 -4.46
N HIS A 96 9.46 6.58 -5.36
CA HIS A 96 9.32 7.99 -4.98
C HIS A 96 8.04 8.27 -4.18
N ASP A 97 6.93 7.62 -4.53
CA ASP A 97 5.67 7.78 -3.82
C ASP A 97 5.75 7.26 -2.38
N VAL A 98 6.40 6.11 -2.14
CA VAL A 98 6.65 5.59 -0.79
C VAL A 98 7.49 6.57 0.02
N VAL A 99 8.58 7.10 -0.53
CA VAL A 99 9.44 8.06 0.18
C VAL A 99 8.70 9.36 0.50
N ARG A 100 7.89 9.87 -0.43
CA ARG A 100 7.03 11.03 -0.18
C ARG A 100 6.00 10.74 0.92
N GLY A 101 5.41 9.54 0.91
CA GLY A 101 4.56 9.06 2.01
C GLY A 101 5.30 9.05 3.34
N MET A 102 6.54 8.54 3.39
CA MET A 102 7.37 8.55 4.60
C MET A 102 7.59 9.97 5.15
N MET A 103 7.93 10.92 4.27
CA MET A 103 8.15 12.32 4.65
C MET A 103 6.88 12.95 5.21
N LEU A 104 5.73 12.73 4.56
CA LEU A 104 4.43 13.24 5.01
C LEU A 104 4.07 12.68 6.39
N LEU A 105 4.19 11.37 6.56
CA LEU A 105 3.84 10.71 7.82
C LEU A 105 4.81 11.10 8.95
N ARG A 106 6.09 11.37 8.64
CA ARG A 106 7.03 11.87 9.65
C ARG A 106 6.66 13.29 10.06
N ALA A 107 6.37 14.15 9.08
CA ALA A 107 5.92 15.51 9.35
C ALA A 107 4.63 15.50 10.19
N ASN A 108 3.64 14.66 9.87
CA ASN A 108 2.39 14.53 10.62
C ASN A 108 2.60 14.02 12.05
N ALA A 109 3.44 12.99 12.24
CA ALA A 109 3.77 12.47 13.56
C ALA A 109 4.45 13.53 14.45
N LEU A 110 5.37 14.32 13.89
CA LEU A 110 6.01 15.44 14.58
C LEU A 110 5.02 16.58 14.88
N ALA A 111 4.13 16.87 13.93
CA ALA A 111 3.09 17.90 14.03
C ALA A 111 2.09 17.63 15.17
N LYS A 112 1.93 16.37 15.59
CA LYS A 112 1.12 15.99 16.76
C LYS A 112 1.56 16.70 18.05
N GLY A 113 2.82 17.13 18.15
CA GLY A 113 3.30 17.99 19.23
C GLY A 113 3.82 17.27 20.48
N PHE A 114 4.21 15.99 20.35
CA PHE A 114 4.76 15.20 21.46
C PHE A 114 6.25 14.85 21.27
N SER A 115 6.90 15.39 20.25
CA SER A 115 8.29 15.05 19.88
C SER A 115 9.35 16.04 20.34
N GLY A 116 8.99 17.23 20.83
CA GLY A 116 9.97 18.23 21.31
C GLY A 116 10.92 18.80 20.25
N VAL A 117 10.55 18.72 18.98
CA VAL A 117 11.31 19.28 17.85
C VAL A 117 10.99 20.76 17.63
N ARG A 118 11.87 21.49 16.95
CA ARG A 118 11.55 22.85 16.47
C ARG A 118 10.61 22.81 15.26
N GLU A 119 9.84 23.88 15.07
CA GLU A 119 8.98 24.06 13.88
C GLU A 119 9.78 23.92 12.58
N LYS A 120 11.00 24.49 12.52
CA LYS A 120 11.90 24.42 11.35
C LYS A 120 12.11 23.00 10.84
N VAL A 121 12.13 21.98 11.72
CA VAL A 121 12.30 20.58 11.32
C VAL A 121 11.09 20.10 10.51
N VAL A 122 9.88 20.41 10.97
CA VAL A 122 8.63 20.05 10.30
C VAL A 122 8.45 20.87 9.02
N ASP A 123 8.77 22.17 9.07
CA ASP A 123 8.76 23.05 7.90
C ASP A 123 9.67 22.51 6.80
N THR A 124 10.89 22.08 7.13
CA THR A 124 11.83 21.53 6.14
C THR A 124 11.28 20.29 5.44
N LEU A 125 10.64 19.37 6.17
CA LEU A 125 10.00 18.19 5.56
C LEU A 125 8.87 18.60 4.60
N VAL A 126 8.06 19.57 5.00
CA VAL A 126 6.95 20.09 4.18
C VAL A 126 7.47 20.83 2.95
N ASP A 127 8.51 21.64 3.09
CA ASP A 127 9.14 22.35 1.98
C ASP A 127 9.75 21.36 0.98
N MET A 128 10.44 20.32 1.45
CA MET A 128 10.97 19.26 0.57
C MET A 128 9.85 18.52 -0.18
N LEU A 129 8.74 18.20 0.49
CA LEU A 129 7.57 17.59 -0.16
C LEU A 129 6.98 18.47 -1.24
N ASN A 130 6.85 19.77 -0.94
CA ASN A 130 6.25 20.77 -1.79
C ASN A 130 7.15 21.06 -3.00
N GLU A 131 8.45 21.17 -2.81
CA GLU A 131 9.43 21.50 -3.85
C GLU A 131 10.07 20.26 -4.50
N SER A 132 9.45 19.09 -4.32
CA SER A 132 9.81 17.83 -5.00
C SER A 132 11.24 17.33 -4.76
N VAL A 133 11.80 17.59 -3.57
CA VAL A 133 13.04 16.94 -3.10
C VAL A 133 12.67 15.60 -2.46
N VAL A 134 13.07 14.50 -3.10
CA VAL A 134 12.75 13.13 -2.64
C VAL A 134 14.04 12.39 -2.29
N PRO A 135 14.31 12.11 -1.00
CA PRO A 135 15.51 11.39 -0.59
C PRO A 135 15.67 10.00 -1.24
N VAL A 136 16.91 9.59 -1.48
CA VAL A 136 17.23 8.21 -1.89
C VAL A 136 17.19 7.32 -0.65
N VAL A 137 16.22 6.40 -0.58
CA VAL A 137 16.02 5.54 0.59
C VAL A 137 16.06 4.06 0.21
N PRO A 138 17.02 3.28 0.71
CA PRO A 138 17.04 1.83 0.57
C PRO A 138 15.92 1.11 1.34
N GLN A 139 15.42 0.01 0.80
CA GLN A 139 14.28 -0.73 1.34
C GLN A 139 14.61 -1.65 2.53
N GLN A 140 15.88 -2.02 2.73
CA GLN A 140 16.28 -3.03 3.71
C GLN A 140 17.16 -2.43 4.80
N GLY A 141 17.00 -2.91 6.04
CA GLY A 141 17.79 -2.48 7.20
C GLY A 141 16.96 -2.15 8.45
N SER A 142 15.64 -2.02 8.33
CA SER A 142 14.75 -1.85 9.49
C SER A 142 14.33 -3.20 10.09
N VAL A 143 14.25 -3.24 11.42
CA VAL A 143 13.62 -4.30 12.24
C VAL A 143 12.26 -3.87 12.84
N GLY A 144 11.86 -2.61 12.66
CA GLY A 144 10.52 -2.11 12.98
C GLY A 144 10.19 -1.96 14.48
N SER A 145 11.17 -1.69 15.34
CA SER A 145 11.01 -1.81 16.80
C SER A 145 11.75 -0.79 17.64
N SER A 146 12.65 0.00 17.07
CA SER A 146 13.26 1.20 17.64
C SER A 146 12.97 2.41 16.71
N GLY A 147 11.92 2.25 15.90
CA GLY A 147 11.66 2.97 14.67
C GLY A 147 12.21 2.21 13.47
N ASP A 148 11.78 2.61 12.27
CA ASP A 148 12.39 2.20 11.01
C ASP A 148 13.67 3.01 10.77
N LEU A 149 14.62 2.83 11.68
CA LEU A 149 15.80 3.69 11.87
C LEU A 149 16.58 3.90 10.58
N ALA A 150 16.99 2.82 9.90
CA ALA A 150 17.87 2.92 8.74
C ALA A 150 17.24 3.66 7.54
N PRO A 151 16.01 3.30 7.10
CA PRO A 151 15.33 4.07 6.06
C PRO A 151 15.09 5.54 6.45
N LEU A 152 14.69 5.81 7.70
CA LEU A 152 14.45 7.19 8.14
C LEU A 152 15.74 8.00 8.28
N ALA A 153 16.86 7.37 8.63
CA ALA A 153 18.17 8.02 8.68
C ALA A 153 18.64 8.44 7.28
N HIS A 154 18.44 7.60 6.27
CA HIS A 154 18.69 7.96 4.86
C HIS A 154 17.85 9.16 4.42
N MET A 155 16.57 9.21 4.82
CA MET A 155 15.72 10.39 4.60
C MET A 155 16.26 11.64 5.33
N ALA A 156 16.65 11.49 6.60
CA ALA A 156 17.15 12.57 7.45
C ALA A 156 18.51 13.14 7.02
N LEU A 157 19.35 12.37 6.29
CA LEU A 157 20.60 12.89 5.73
C LEU A 157 20.35 14.11 4.83
N VAL A 158 19.33 14.04 3.97
CA VAL A 158 19.03 15.12 3.01
C VAL A 158 18.58 16.39 3.70
N LEU A 159 17.85 16.27 4.82
CA LEU A 159 17.46 17.43 5.64
C LEU A 159 18.70 18.20 6.14
N MET A 160 19.81 17.50 6.40
CA MET A 160 21.09 18.10 6.82
C MET A 160 21.99 18.51 5.64
N GLY A 161 21.53 18.32 4.39
CA GLY A 161 22.34 18.56 3.19
C GLY A 161 23.35 17.45 2.90
N GLU A 162 23.13 16.24 3.41
CA GLU A 162 23.94 15.04 3.17
C GLU A 162 23.14 13.99 2.36
N GLY A 163 23.77 12.87 2.01
CA GLY A 163 23.13 11.82 1.23
C GLY A 163 22.82 12.24 -0.20
N ASP A 164 21.88 11.53 -0.83
CA ASP A 164 21.44 11.75 -2.21
C ASP A 164 19.91 11.94 -2.26
N ALA A 165 19.44 12.72 -3.22
CA ALA A 165 18.02 12.97 -3.44
C ALA A 165 17.70 13.09 -4.93
N PHE A 166 16.48 12.73 -5.30
CA PHE A 166 15.90 13.09 -6.57
C PHE A 166 15.27 14.48 -6.49
N TYR A 167 15.57 15.35 -7.44
CA TYR A 167 14.89 16.62 -7.65
C TYR A 167 14.37 16.67 -9.09
N ASP A 168 13.06 16.78 -9.26
CA ASP A 168 12.38 16.68 -10.57
C ASP A 168 12.81 15.48 -11.43
N GLY A 169 13.11 14.35 -10.77
CA GLY A 169 13.51 13.09 -11.41
C GLY A 169 15.00 12.97 -11.70
N GLU A 170 15.80 14.01 -11.44
CA GLU A 170 17.26 13.98 -11.55
C GLU A 170 17.89 13.57 -10.21
N LEU A 171 18.81 12.59 -10.22
CA LEU A 171 19.56 12.18 -9.05
C LEU A 171 20.70 13.17 -8.77
N LEU A 172 20.70 13.77 -7.58
CA LEU A 172 21.67 14.78 -7.15
C LEU A 172 22.19 14.45 -5.74
N ALA A 173 23.33 15.03 -5.38
CA ALA A 173 23.73 15.10 -3.97
C ALA A 173 22.66 15.88 -3.19
N GLY A 174 22.36 15.46 -1.97
CA GLY A 174 21.29 16.04 -1.15
C GLY A 174 21.44 17.55 -0.97
N LYS A 175 22.67 18.03 -0.78
CA LYS A 175 22.99 19.46 -0.73
C LYS A 175 22.55 20.20 -2.01
N ASP A 176 22.91 19.68 -3.17
CA ASP A 176 22.63 20.32 -4.45
C ASP A 176 21.13 20.32 -4.76
N ALA A 177 20.42 19.25 -4.40
CA ALA A 177 18.96 19.18 -4.49
C ALA A 177 18.29 20.23 -3.60
N MET A 178 18.73 20.37 -2.34
CA MET A 178 18.21 21.36 -1.39
C MET A 178 18.50 22.80 -1.86
N GLU A 179 19.72 23.08 -2.33
CA GLU A 179 20.09 24.39 -2.89
C GLU A 179 19.23 24.74 -4.12
N ARG A 180 18.99 23.78 -5.03
CA ARG A 180 18.16 23.99 -6.22
C ARG A 180 16.68 24.20 -5.89
N ALA A 181 16.20 23.58 -4.81
CA ALA A 181 14.86 23.78 -4.27
C ALA A 181 14.73 25.05 -3.40
N GLU A 182 15.81 25.82 -3.22
CA GLU A 182 15.89 26.98 -2.33
C GLU A 182 15.57 26.65 -0.85
N ILE A 183 15.83 25.42 -0.43
CA ILE A 183 15.63 24.95 0.95
C ILE A 183 16.96 24.97 1.70
N GLU A 184 17.02 25.68 2.83
CA GLU A 184 18.22 25.70 3.67
C GLU A 184 18.32 24.41 4.51
N PRO A 185 19.43 23.65 4.42
CA PRO A 185 19.64 22.48 5.27
C PRO A 185 19.62 22.81 6.77
N ILE A 186 19.07 21.90 7.57
CA ILE A 186 18.95 22.10 9.02
C ILE A 186 20.18 21.62 9.78
N SER A 187 20.58 22.41 10.80
CA SER A 187 21.47 21.93 11.86
C SER A 187 20.64 21.39 13.01
N LEU A 188 20.80 20.10 13.33
CA LEU A 188 19.99 19.43 14.36
C LEU A 188 20.33 19.92 15.77
N GLY A 189 19.28 20.23 16.54
CA GLY A 189 19.33 20.50 17.97
C GLY A 189 19.00 19.26 18.79
N ALA A 190 19.10 19.37 20.12
CA ALA A 190 18.81 18.27 21.04
C ALA A 190 17.46 17.59 20.75
N LYS A 191 17.45 16.25 20.78
CA LYS A 191 16.35 15.33 20.42
C LYS A 191 15.99 15.21 18.94
N GLU A 192 16.39 16.15 18.08
CA GLU A 192 15.80 16.21 16.72
C GLU A 192 16.29 15.10 15.79
N GLY A 193 17.51 14.60 15.97
CA GLY A 193 18.00 13.46 15.20
C GLY A 193 17.20 12.19 15.52
N VAL A 194 17.06 11.86 16.80
CA VAL A 194 16.25 10.70 17.20
C VAL A 194 14.79 10.89 16.82
N ALA A 195 14.23 12.09 16.99
CA ALA A 195 12.88 12.43 16.56
C ALA A 195 12.70 12.50 15.05
N LEU A 196 13.73 12.32 14.20
CA LEU A 196 13.55 12.12 12.77
C LEU A 196 13.49 10.65 12.39
N ILE A 197 14.14 9.78 13.18
CA ILE A 197 14.37 8.38 12.80
C ILE A 197 13.64 7.35 13.66
N ASN A 198 13.11 7.77 14.81
CA ASN A 198 12.40 6.90 15.73
C ASN A 198 10.89 6.94 15.45
N GLY A 199 10.39 6.00 14.64
CA GLY A 199 8.96 5.79 14.34
C GLY A 199 8.73 4.85 13.16
N THR A 200 7.46 4.61 12.81
CA THR A 200 7.02 3.51 11.91
C THR A 200 6.71 3.96 10.47
N GLN A 201 7.17 5.14 10.06
CA GLN A 201 6.71 5.77 8.82
C GLN A 201 6.98 4.98 7.53
N PRO A 202 8.13 4.32 7.32
CA PRO A 202 8.37 3.43 6.19
C PRO A 202 7.34 2.31 6.04
N MET A 203 7.10 1.50 7.08
CA MET A 203 6.11 0.43 6.99
C MET A 203 4.69 0.97 6.81
N THR A 204 4.36 2.10 7.45
CA THR A 204 3.03 2.72 7.37
C THR A 204 2.78 3.38 6.01
N ALA A 205 3.80 3.99 5.39
CA ALA A 205 3.70 4.58 4.05
C ALA A 205 3.46 3.49 2.99
N VAL A 206 4.25 2.39 3.05
CA VAL A 206 4.00 1.21 2.20
C VAL A 206 2.60 0.66 2.45
N GLY A 207 2.20 0.54 3.73
CA GLY A 207 0.89 0.05 4.12
C GLY A 207 -0.26 0.88 3.57
N ALA A 208 -0.21 2.21 3.70
CA ALA A 208 -1.22 3.14 3.21
C ALA A 208 -1.41 3.06 1.69
N LEU A 209 -0.32 3.06 0.93
CA LEU A 209 -0.37 2.95 -0.53
C LEU A 209 -0.87 1.56 -0.96
N THR A 210 -0.39 0.49 -0.31
CA THR A 210 -0.79 -0.89 -0.63
C THR A 210 -2.26 -1.13 -0.34
N ILE A 211 -2.79 -0.64 0.78
CA ILE A 211 -4.21 -0.86 1.12
C ILE A 211 -5.14 -0.02 0.25
N HIS A 212 -4.75 1.20 -0.13
CA HIS A 212 -5.49 2.00 -1.09
C HIS A 212 -5.64 1.25 -2.42
N ASP A 213 -4.53 0.74 -2.93
CA ASP A 213 -4.49 -0.02 -4.18
C ASP A 213 -5.24 -1.35 -4.11
N SER A 214 -5.17 -2.02 -2.96
CA SER A 214 -5.92 -3.27 -2.72
C SER A 214 -7.44 -3.07 -2.81
N LEU A 215 -7.93 -1.91 -2.35
CA LEU A 215 -9.35 -1.55 -2.43
C LEU A 215 -9.79 -1.19 -3.85
N GLN A 216 -8.89 -0.76 -4.74
CA GLN A 216 -9.20 -0.66 -6.18
C GLN A 216 -9.15 -2.04 -6.83
N LEU A 217 -8.09 -2.81 -6.58
CA LEU A 217 -7.91 -4.16 -7.11
C LEU A 217 -9.09 -5.09 -6.81
N ILE A 218 -9.71 -5.00 -5.63
CA ILE A 218 -10.86 -5.87 -5.32
C ILE A 218 -12.07 -5.57 -6.22
N LYS A 219 -12.21 -4.33 -6.73
CA LYS A 219 -13.21 -4.00 -7.74
C LYS A 219 -12.89 -4.66 -9.06
N ASP A 220 -11.65 -4.55 -9.52
CA ASP A 220 -11.18 -5.25 -10.72
C ASP A 220 -11.40 -6.76 -10.60
N ALA A 221 -11.09 -7.35 -9.45
CA ALA A 221 -11.30 -8.77 -9.20
C ALA A 221 -12.80 -9.16 -9.30
N MET A 222 -13.73 -8.30 -8.89
CA MET A 222 -15.17 -8.55 -9.06
C MET A 222 -15.60 -8.44 -10.52
N ILE A 223 -15.08 -7.46 -11.26
CA ILE A 223 -15.39 -7.27 -12.69
C ILE A 223 -14.82 -8.45 -13.49
N ALA A 224 -13.54 -8.77 -13.32
CA ALA A 224 -12.90 -9.92 -13.97
C ALA A 224 -13.62 -11.24 -13.64
N ALA A 225 -14.01 -11.45 -12.37
CA ALA A 225 -14.77 -12.63 -11.98
C ALA A 225 -16.17 -12.68 -12.62
N SER A 226 -16.81 -11.52 -12.82
CA SER A 226 -18.09 -11.41 -13.53
C SER A 226 -17.93 -11.73 -15.01
N MET A 227 -16.89 -11.22 -15.68
CA MET A 227 -16.56 -11.58 -17.06
C MET A 227 -16.28 -13.08 -17.20
N SER A 228 -15.48 -13.64 -16.29
CA SER A 228 -15.20 -15.08 -16.24
C SER A 228 -16.48 -15.91 -16.05
N LEU A 229 -17.40 -15.44 -15.20
CA LEU A 229 -18.68 -16.10 -15.00
C LEU A 229 -19.50 -16.15 -16.29
N GLU A 230 -19.59 -15.03 -17.02
CA GLU A 230 -20.32 -15.00 -18.29
C GLU A 230 -19.63 -15.82 -19.38
N ALA A 231 -18.32 -15.70 -19.56
CA ALA A 231 -17.55 -16.53 -20.50
C ALA A 231 -17.77 -18.05 -20.25
N LEU A 232 -17.97 -18.45 -19.00
CA LEU A 232 -18.23 -19.84 -18.60
C LEU A 232 -19.73 -20.20 -18.52
N ARG A 233 -20.61 -19.28 -18.92
CA ARG A 233 -22.08 -19.38 -18.85
C ARG A 233 -22.57 -19.82 -17.46
N GLY A 234 -21.98 -19.23 -16.42
CA GLY A 234 -22.27 -19.52 -15.01
C GLY A 234 -23.57 -18.89 -14.51
N THR A 235 -24.09 -19.41 -13.40
CA THR A 235 -25.34 -18.96 -12.78
C THR A 235 -25.14 -17.77 -11.87
N ARG A 236 -26.10 -16.83 -11.89
CA ARG A 236 -26.18 -15.75 -10.90
C ARG A 236 -26.88 -16.13 -9.61
N ALA A 237 -27.51 -17.33 -9.57
CA ALA A 237 -28.30 -17.77 -8.41
C ALA A 237 -27.46 -17.86 -7.11
N ALA A 238 -26.15 -18.07 -7.25
CA ALA A 238 -25.20 -18.07 -6.15
C ALA A 238 -25.05 -16.72 -5.43
N PHE A 239 -25.48 -15.62 -6.07
CA PHE A 239 -25.36 -14.25 -5.56
C PHE A 239 -26.66 -13.70 -4.99
N ASP A 240 -27.72 -14.52 -4.93
CA ASP A 240 -29.03 -14.14 -4.38
C ASP A 240 -28.88 -13.55 -2.97
N GLU A 241 -29.40 -12.34 -2.78
CA GLU A 241 -29.27 -11.58 -1.54
C GLU A 241 -29.65 -12.40 -0.30
N ARG A 242 -30.66 -13.27 -0.39
CA ARG A 242 -31.13 -14.08 0.74
C ARG A 242 -30.05 -15.03 1.26
N ILE A 243 -29.18 -15.55 0.38
CA ILE A 243 -28.06 -16.41 0.77
C ILE A 243 -27.07 -15.62 1.64
N HIS A 244 -26.84 -14.36 1.30
CA HIS A 244 -25.85 -13.52 1.96
C HIS A 244 -26.39 -12.81 3.20
N LEU A 245 -27.71 -12.60 3.30
CA LEU A 245 -28.36 -12.09 4.50
C LEU A 245 -28.33 -13.10 5.66
N ILE A 246 -28.45 -14.40 5.40
CA ILE A 246 -28.41 -15.42 6.45
C ILE A 246 -26.98 -15.77 6.92
N ARG A 247 -25.96 -15.26 6.22
CA ARG A 247 -24.54 -15.32 6.64
C ARG A 247 -23.91 -13.93 6.50
N PRO A 248 -24.18 -13.01 7.46
CA PRO A 248 -24.11 -11.57 7.25
C PRO A 248 -22.70 -10.98 7.42
N HIS A 249 -21.69 -11.58 6.80
CA HIS A 249 -20.38 -10.91 6.65
C HIS A 249 -20.54 -9.72 5.68
N GLU A 250 -20.08 -8.53 6.09
CA GLU A 250 -20.31 -7.29 5.33
C GLU A 250 -19.64 -7.34 3.95
N GLY A 251 -18.40 -7.81 3.87
CA GLY A 251 -17.69 -7.97 2.61
C GLY A 251 -18.40 -8.98 1.70
N GLN A 252 -18.91 -10.07 2.26
CA GLN A 252 -19.67 -11.07 1.49
C GLN A 252 -20.95 -10.47 0.88
N LYS A 253 -21.71 -9.69 1.65
CA LYS A 253 -22.90 -8.98 1.15
C LYS A 253 -22.53 -7.94 0.09
N THR A 254 -21.46 -7.18 0.34
CA THR A 254 -20.97 -6.14 -0.59
C THR A 254 -20.63 -6.76 -1.94
N VAL A 255 -19.80 -7.82 -1.96
CA VAL A 255 -19.40 -8.50 -3.19
C VAL A 255 -20.61 -9.10 -3.90
N ALA A 256 -21.51 -9.79 -3.20
CA ALA A 256 -22.70 -10.36 -3.83
C ALA A 256 -23.59 -9.30 -4.50
N SER A 257 -23.83 -8.18 -3.81
CA SER A 257 -24.63 -7.08 -4.37
C SER A 257 -23.96 -6.42 -5.59
N SER A 258 -22.63 -6.32 -5.57
CA SER A 258 -21.83 -5.77 -6.68
C SER A 258 -21.89 -6.68 -7.90
N MET A 259 -21.69 -7.99 -7.70
CA MET A 259 -21.81 -9.00 -8.74
C MET A 259 -23.21 -8.99 -9.39
N LEU A 260 -24.28 -8.87 -8.59
CA LEU A 260 -25.64 -8.76 -9.11
C LEU A 260 -25.86 -7.48 -9.92
N ALA A 261 -25.29 -6.34 -9.49
CA ALA A 261 -25.38 -5.09 -10.23
C ALA A 261 -24.64 -5.18 -11.57
N ILE A 262 -23.47 -5.81 -11.61
CA ILE A 262 -22.70 -6.03 -12.85
C ILE A 262 -23.45 -6.95 -13.82
N LEU A 263 -24.16 -7.98 -13.33
CA LEU A 263 -24.76 -9.05 -14.14
C LEU A 263 -26.26 -8.84 -14.47
N GLN A 264 -26.80 -7.64 -14.32
CA GLN A 264 -28.26 -7.42 -14.27
C GLN A 264 -29.03 -7.85 -15.54
N ASP A 265 -28.51 -7.54 -16.73
CA ASP A 265 -29.19 -7.61 -18.03
C ASP A 265 -28.53 -8.56 -19.05
N SER A 266 -27.64 -9.43 -18.57
CA SER A 266 -26.86 -10.37 -19.39
C SER A 266 -27.71 -11.36 -20.20
N GLU A 267 -27.54 -11.40 -21.53
CA GLU A 267 -28.10 -12.46 -22.38
C GLU A 267 -27.38 -13.78 -22.17
N ILE A 268 -26.04 -13.73 -22.01
CA ILE A 268 -25.22 -14.91 -21.73
C ILE A 268 -25.68 -15.60 -20.44
N ASN A 269 -25.98 -14.86 -19.38
CA ASN A 269 -26.50 -15.44 -18.14
C ASN A 269 -27.86 -16.12 -18.34
N GLN A 270 -28.74 -15.54 -19.16
CA GLN A 270 -30.05 -16.12 -19.46
C GLN A 270 -29.93 -17.49 -20.16
N SER A 271 -28.88 -17.71 -20.95
CA SER A 271 -28.59 -19.00 -21.57
C SER A 271 -28.37 -20.14 -20.55
N HIS A 272 -28.06 -19.82 -19.28
CA HIS A 272 -27.88 -20.80 -18.22
C HIS A 272 -29.19 -21.52 -17.84
N ALA A 273 -30.35 -20.90 -18.05
CA ALA A 273 -31.64 -21.44 -17.61
C ALA A 273 -31.93 -22.86 -18.12
N GLU A 274 -31.38 -23.23 -19.28
CA GLU A 274 -31.58 -24.53 -19.93
C GLU A 274 -30.28 -25.34 -20.07
N CYS A 275 -29.20 -24.99 -19.37
CA CYS A 275 -27.88 -25.60 -19.59
C CYS A 275 -27.65 -26.96 -18.91
N GLY A 276 -28.59 -27.42 -18.08
CA GLY A 276 -28.51 -28.70 -17.35
C GLY A 276 -27.53 -28.75 -16.18
N LYS A 277 -26.73 -27.70 -15.94
CA LYS A 277 -25.88 -27.60 -14.74
C LYS A 277 -26.71 -27.19 -13.52
N VAL A 278 -26.61 -27.98 -12.45
CA VAL A 278 -27.33 -27.69 -11.18
C VAL A 278 -26.57 -26.68 -10.32
N GLN A 279 -25.23 -26.73 -10.34
CA GLN A 279 -24.36 -25.83 -9.60
C GLN A 279 -23.07 -25.58 -10.36
N ASP A 280 -22.55 -24.36 -10.25
CA ASP A 280 -21.17 -24.07 -10.65
C ASP A 280 -20.17 -24.54 -9.59
N ALA A 281 -18.92 -24.67 -10.03
CA ALA A 281 -17.80 -24.93 -9.15
C ALA A 281 -17.47 -23.72 -8.27
N TYR A 282 -16.69 -23.96 -7.21
CA TYR A 282 -16.46 -22.98 -6.16
C TYR A 282 -15.76 -21.71 -6.62
N SER A 283 -14.86 -21.78 -7.62
CA SER A 283 -14.20 -20.56 -8.14
C SER A 283 -15.17 -19.55 -8.77
N LEU A 284 -16.38 -19.99 -9.14
CA LEU A 284 -17.48 -19.16 -9.64
C LEU A 284 -18.55 -18.93 -8.57
N ARG A 285 -18.95 -19.98 -7.86
CA ARG A 285 -20.05 -19.92 -6.89
C ARG A 285 -19.67 -19.29 -5.56
N CYS A 286 -18.41 -19.39 -5.17
CA CYS A 286 -17.92 -18.90 -3.87
C CYS A 286 -17.25 -17.52 -3.96
N ILE A 287 -17.45 -16.78 -5.06
CA ILE A 287 -16.89 -15.43 -5.24
C ILE A 287 -17.24 -14.51 -4.06
N PRO A 288 -18.51 -14.37 -3.62
CA PRO A 288 -18.83 -13.50 -2.49
C PRO A 288 -18.14 -13.91 -1.19
N GLN A 289 -18.02 -15.21 -0.94
CA GLN A 289 -17.45 -15.73 0.30
C GLN A 289 -15.94 -15.47 0.35
N VAL A 290 -15.22 -15.65 -0.76
CA VAL A 290 -13.76 -15.51 -0.81
C VAL A 290 -13.35 -14.05 -0.96
N LEU A 291 -13.84 -13.35 -1.99
CA LEU A 291 -13.52 -11.93 -2.17
C LEU A 291 -14.09 -11.08 -1.02
N GLY A 292 -15.23 -11.46 -0.46
CA GLY A 292 -15.82 -10.77 0.69
C GLY A 292 -14.99 -10.92 1.96
N ALA A 293 -14.40 -12.09 2.21
CA ALA A 293 -13.48 -12.28 3.33
C ALA A 293 -12.20 -11.44 3.15
N SER A 294 -11.67 -11.36 1.94
CA SER A 294 -10.52 -10.50 1.63
C SER A 294 -10.88 -9.01 1.80
N LEU A 295 -12.07 -8.58 1.39
CA LEU A 295 -12.56 -7.20 1.56
C LEU A 295 -12.73 -6.83 3.04
N ASP A 296 -13.31 -7.70 3.87
CA ASP A 296 -13.41 -7.47 5.31
C ASP A 296 -12.03 -7.38 5.98
N SER A 297 -11.08 -8.20 5.51
CA SER A 297 -9.68 -8.15 5.95
C SER A 297 -9.04 -6.80 5.57
N MET A 298 -9.21 -6.34 4.33
CA MET A 298 -8.73 -5.04 3.86
C MET A 298 -9.32 -3.87 4.68
N ARG A 299 -10.61 -3.92 5.01
CA ARG A 299 -11.26 -2.91 5.86
C ARG A 299 -10.64 -2.85 7.26
N TYR A 300 -10.31 -4.00 7.84
CA TYR A 300 -9.61 -4.05 9.13
C TYR A 300 -8.16 -3.52 9.04
N VAL A 301 -7.43 -3.89 7.98
CA VAL A 301 -6.07 -3.38 7.74
C VAL A 301 -6.10 -1.86 7.61
N ARG A 302 -7.04 -1.33 6.82
CA ARG A 302 -7.25 0.11 6.63
C ARG A 302 -7.43 0.83 7.97
N SER A 303 -8.28 0.32 8.86
CA SER A 303 -8.52 0.99 10.15
C SER A 303 -7.30 1.03 11.05
N VAL A 304 -6.45 -0.01 11.04
CA VAL A 304 -5.19 -0.01 11.78
C VAL A 304 -4.19 0.97 11.19
N ILE A 305 -4.08 1.02 9.86
CA ILE A 305 -3.20 1.99 9.19
C ILE A 305 -3.65 3.42 9.47
N GLU A 306 -4.95 3.74 9.37
CA GLU A 306 -5.51 5.08 9.65
C GLU A 306 -5.21 5.56 11.07
N VAL A 307 -5.21 4.66 12.07
CA VAL A 307 -4.76 4.98 13.44
C VAL A 307 -3.27 5.32 13.46
N GLU A 308 -2.44 4.52 12.79
CA GLU A 308 -1.00 4.70 12.76
C GLU A 308 -0.57 6.01 12.08
N LEU A 309 -1.26 6.44 11.00
CA LEU A 309 -0.99 7.71 10.30
C LEU A 309 -1.00 8.92 11.24
N ASN A 310 -1.82 8.84 12.29
CA ASN A 310 -2.13 9.93 13.21
C ASN A 310 -1.58 9.67 14.63
N SER A 311 -0.63 8.74 14.77
CA SER A 311 -0.03 8.37 16.05
C SER A 311 1.30 9.06 16.32
N ALA A 312 1.59 9.35 17.61
CA ALA A 312 2.92 9.76 18.04
C ALA A 312 3.79 8.51 18.26
N THR A 313 4.55 8.14 17.23
CA THR A 313 5.40 6.92 17.20
C THR A 313 6.85 7.19 17.57
N ASP A 314 7.16 8.38 18.09
CA ASP A 314 8.49 8.80 18.56
C ASP A 314 8.75 8.41 20.03
N ASN A 315 10.01 8.48 20.46
CA ASN A 315 10.43 8.31 21.83
C ASN A 315 11.73 9.06 22.17
N PRO A 316 11.86 9.65 23.37
CA PRO A 316 10.82 9.78 24.40
C PRO A 316 9.73 10.77 23.97
N LEU A 317 8.55 10.64 24.57
CA LEU A 317 7.43 11.54 24.33
C LEU A 317 7.42 12.68 25.35
N VAL A 318 7.10 13.87 24.86
CA VAL A 318 7.03 15.10 25.63
C VAL A 318 5.57 15.43 25.87
N PHE A 319 5.19 15.63 27.13
CA PHE A 319 3.83 15.94 27.55
C PHE A 319 3.76 17.38 28.04
N PRO A 320 3.41 18.36 27.17
CA PRO A 320 3.61 19.78 27.49
C PRO A 320 2.73 20.30 28.62
N LYS A 321 1.54 19.69 28.79
CA LYS A 321 0.59 20.08 29.83
C LYS A 321 1.10 19.69 31.22
N GLU A 322 1.73 18.53 31.34
CA GLU A 322 2.30 18.01 32.58
C GLU A 322 3.74 18.50 32.80
N GLY A 323 4.46 18.85 31.73
CA GLY A 323 5.88 19.21 31.77
C GLY A 323 6.82 18.01 31.85
N ASP A 324 6.29 16.82 31.53
CA ASP A 324 6.97 15.55 31.66
C ASP A 324 7.58 15.08 30.33
N VAL A 325 8.65 14.29 30.45
CA VAL A 325 9.23 13.53 29.33
C VAL A 325 9.23 12.06 29.73
N LEU A 326 8.46 11.26 29.00
CA LEU A 326 8.24 9.85 29.31
C LEU A 326 8.86 8.98 28.22
N SER A 327 9.60 7.95 28.63
CA SER A 327 10.07 6.90 27.73
C SER A 327 9.07 5.76 27.71
N GLY A 328 8.68 5.34 26.50
CA GLY A 328 7.80 4.21 26.23
C GLY A 328 8.27 3.45 24.98
N GLY A 329 7.34 2.81 24.29
CA GLY A 329 7.63 1.93 23.13
C GLY A 329 6.74 2.20 21.91
N ASN A 330 6.23 3.42 21.73
CA ASN A 330 5.32 3.75 20.63
C ASN A 330 5.96 3.64 19.24
N PHE A 331 7.28 3.54 19.16
CA PHE A 331 8.02 3.26 17.93
C PHE A 331 7.91 1.80 17.45
N HIS A 332 7.33 0.91 18.27
CA HIS A 332 7.28 -0.52 17.97
C HIS A 332 6.13 -0.83 17.01
N GLY A 333 6.46 -1.15 15.76
CA GLY A 333 5.51 -1.32 14.66
C GLY A 333 4.70 -2.62 14.65
N GLN A 334 4.51 -3.28 15.79
CA GLN A 334 3.78 -4.57 15.84
C GLN A 334 2.36 -4.49 15.28
N PRO A 335 1.56 -3.43 15.57
CA PRO A 335 0.22 -3.31 15.01
C PRO A 335 0.23 -3.32 13.49
N VAL A 336 1.15 -2.57 12.87
CA VAL A 336 1.33 -2.52 11.41
C VAL A 336 1.85 -3.85 10.87
N ALA A 337 2.86 -4.44 11.51
CA ALA A 337 3.46 -5.70 11.07
C ALA A 337 2.42 -6.82 10.93
N LEU A 338 1.56 -6.99 11.94
CA LEU A 338 0.52 -8.01 11.95
C LEU A 338 -0.50 -7.80 10.82
N VAL A 339 -0.98 -6.57 10.65
CA VAL A 339 -2.00 -6.30 9.61
C VAL A 339 -1.42 -6.35 8.21
N MET A 340 -0.14 -6.04 8.01
CA MET A 340 0.49 -6.17 6.70
C MET A 340 0.71 -7.64 6.29
N ASP A 341 1.08 -8.52 7.22
CA ASP A 341 1.07 -9.97 6.93
C ASP A 341 -0.35 -10.48 6.68
N PHE A 342 -1.34 -9.99 7.45
CA PHE A 342 -2.74 -10.35 7.23
C PHE A 342 -3.26 -9.89 5.85
N LEU A 343 -2.87 -8.69 5.41
CA LEU A 343 -3.16 -8.19 4.07
C LEU A 343 -2.54 -9.09 2.99
N GLY A 344 -1.28 -9.49 3.15
CA GLY A 344 -0.60 -10.41 2.24
C GLY A 344 -1.34 -11.75 2.10
N ILE A 345 -1.84 -12.30 3.21
CA ILE A 345 -2.67 -13.52 3.20
C ILE A 345 -3.99 -13.29 2.45
N ALA A 346 -4.70 -12.20 2.77
CA ALA A 346 -5.98 -11.87 2.15
C ALA A 346 -5.88 -11.65 0.63
N LEU A 347 -4.83 -10.96 0.17
CA LEU A 347 -4.55 -10.75 -1.25
C LEU A 347 -4.17 -12.06 -1.95
N SER A 348 -3.40 -12.92 -1.30
CA SER A 348 -3.03 -14.23 -1.86
C SER A 348 -4.25 -15.08 -2.20
N GLU A 349 -5.31 -15.02 -1.39
CA GLU A 349 -6.57 -15.72 -1.68
C GLU A 349 -7.35 -15.11 -2.85
N VAL A 350 -7.26 -13.79 -3.08
CA VAL A 350 -7.83 -13.15 -4.29
C VAL A 350 -7.17 -13.71 -5.55
N ALA A 351 -5.83 -13.82 -5.55
CA ALA A 351 -5.10 -14.42 -6.67
C ALA A 351 -5.39 -15.92 -6.83
N ASN A 352 -5.45 -16.68 -5.73
CA ASN A 352 -5.77 -18.11 -5.77
C ASN A 352 -7.11 -18.36 -6.47
N ILE A 353 -8.18 -17.67 -6.08
CA ILE A 353 -9.50 -17.90 -6.68
C ILE A 353 -9.58 -17.40 -8.13
N ALA A 354 -8.89 -16.30 -8.46
CA ALA A 354 -8.79 -15.77 -9.82
C ALA A 354 -8.09 -16.74 -10.77
N GLU A 355 -6.94 -17.26 -10.39
CA GLU A 355 -6.21 -18.21 -11.22
C GLU A 355 -6.99 -19.52 -11.41
N ARG A 356 -7.80 -19.96 -10.43
CA ARG A 356 -8.71 -21.09 -10.62
C ARG A 356 -9.82 -20.79 -11.66
N ARG A 357 -10.24 -19.54 -11.84
CA ARG A 357 -11.12 -19.12 -12.94
C ARG A 357 -10.38 -19.06 -14.28
N VAL A 358 -9.14 -18.55 -14.30
CA VAL A 358 -8.25 -18.63 -15.48
C VAL A 358 -8.11 -20.07 -15.97
N ASN A 359 -7.77 -21.01 -15.07
CA ASN A 359 -7.66 -22.43 -15.38
C ASN A 359 -8.97 -23.01 -15.96
N ARG A 360 -10.14 -22.54 -15.48
CA ARG A 360 -11.42 -22.99 -16.02
C ARG A 360 -11.66 -22.49 -17.43
N LEU A 361 -11.35 -21.23 -17.71
CA LEU A 361 -11.53 -20.61 -19.03
C LEU A 361 -10.74 -21.35 -20.10
N VAL A 362 -9.45 -21.59 -19.85
CA VAL A 362 -8.53 -22.19 -20.82
C VAL A 362 -8.68 -23.72 -20.96
N ASN A 363 -9.39 -24.37 -20.04
CA ASN A 363 -9.57 -25.82 -20.05
C ASN A 363 -10.88 -26.21 -20.77
N PRO A 364 -10.82 -26.87 -21.94
CA PRO A 364 -12.00 -27.18 -22.75
C PRO A 364 -12.99 -28.12 -22.04
N ASP A 365 -12.50 -29.01 -21.17
CA ASP A 365 -13.33 -29.93 -20.40
C ASP A 365 -14.15 -29.21 -19.31
N LEU A 366 -13.76 -27.98 -18.96
CA LEU A 366 -14.37 -27.19 -17.89
C LEU A 366 -15.16 -25.99 -18.42
N SER A 367 -14.73 -25.37 -19.52
CA SER A 367 -15.34 -24.17 -20.08
C SER A 367 -16.43 -24.46 -21.10
N GLY A 368 -16.31 -25.52 -21.89
CA GLY A 368 -17.09 -25.67 -23.12
C GLY A 368 -16.68 -24.66 -24.21
N LEU A 369 -15.51 -24.03 -24.05
CA LEU A 369 -14.86 -23.18 -25.05
C LEU A 369 -13.71 -23.97 -25.72
N PRO A 370 -13.19 -23.51 -26.87
CA PRO A 370 -11.98 -24.06 -27.46
C PRO A 370 -10.81 -24.12 -26.47
N ALA A 371 -9.97 -25.16 -26.60
CA ALA A 371 -8.82 -25.35 -25.73
C ALA A 371 -7.90 -24.13 -25.77
N PHE A 372 -7.55 -23.60 -24.59
CA PHE A 372 -6.70 -22.42 -24.43
C PHE A 372 -7.21 -21.16 -25.15
N LEU A 373 -8.51 -21.12 -25.49
CA LEU A 373 -9.19 -19.98 -26.09
C LEU A 373 -8.64 -19.57 -27.49
N THR A 374 -8.05 -20.53 -28.23
CA THR A 374 -7.69 -20.39 -29.66
C THR A 374 -8.64 -21.19 -30.55
N THR A 375 -8.88 -20.70 -31.77
CA THR A 375 -9.65 -21.41 -32.79
C THR A 375 -8.84 -22.45 -33.56
N GLU A 376 -7.51 -22.33 -33.61
CA GLU A 376 -6.60 -23.20 -34.38
C GLU A 376 -5.69 -24.04 -33.46
N GLY A 377 -6.31 -24.68 -32.46
CA GLY A 377 -5.61 -25.45 -31.44
C GLY A 377 -4.68 -26.54 -32.00
N GLY A 378 -3.42 -26.52 -31.56
CA GLY A 378 -2.38 -27.47 -31.97
C GLY A 378 -1.36 -26.86 -32.93
N LEU A 379 -1.78 -25.94 -33.80
CA LEU A 379 -0.88 -25.00 -34.45
C LEU A 379 -0.61 -23.81 -33.53
N GLU A 380 -1.67 -23.32 -32.89
CA GLU A 380 -1.64 -22.23 -31.92
C GLU A 380 -1.81 -22.74 -30.49
N SER A 381 -1.16 -22.03 -29.56
CA SER A 381 -1.24 -22.30 -28.12
C SER A 381 -2.21 -21.38 -27.39
N GLY A 382 -2.64 -20.29 -28.02
CA GLY A 382 -3.58 -19.33 -27.45
C GLY A 382 -3.08 -18.77 -26.12
N LEU A 383 -3.92 -18.82 -25.10
CA LEU A 383 -3.64 -18.30 -23.76
C LEU A 383 -3.04 -19.34 -22.80
N MET A 384 -2.50 -20.45 -23.32
CA MET A 384 -1.88 -21.51 -22.51
C MET A 384 -0.78 -20.97 -21.57
N ILE A 385 0.15 -20.17 -22.11
CA ILE A 385 1.28 -19.67 -21.32
C ILE A 385 0.88 -18.50 -20.42
N ALA A 386 -0.20 -17.76 -20.76
CA ALA A 386 -0.75 -16.75 -19.86
C ALA A 386 -1.22 -17.40 -18.53
N GLN A 387 -1.86 -18.57 -18.61
CA GLN A 387 -2.20 -19.37 -17.44
C GLN A 387 -0.95 -19.75 -16.62
N TYR A 388 0.16 -20.11 -17.27
CA TYR A 388 1.37 -20.52 -16.55
C TYR A 388 1.95 -19.37 -15.74
N THR A 389 1.97 -18.16 -16.33
CA THR A 389 2.35 -16.93 -15.64
C THR A 389 1.47 -16.70 -14.41
N ALA A 390 0.14 -16.78 -14.54
CA ALA A 390 -0.76 -16.62 -13.40
C ALA A 390 -0.51 -17.69 -12.31
N ALA A 391 -0.33 -18.96 -12.69
CA ALA A 391 -0.07 -20.05 -11.76
C ALA A 391 1.27 -19.89 -11.01
N ALA A 392 2.32 -19.41 -11.68
CA ALA A 392 3.61 -19.14 -11.08
C ALA A 392 3.51 -18.03 -10.03
N LEU A 393 2.86 -16.91 -10.36
CA LEU A 393 2.67 -15.77 -9.45
C LEU A 393 1.84 -16.14 -8.21
N VAL A 394 0.78 -16.94 -8.40
CA VAL A 394 0.01 -17.49 -7.29
C VAL A 394 0.85 -18.40 -6.40
N SER A 395 1.74 -19.20 -6.99
CA SER A 395 2.65 -20.05 -6.20
C SER A 395 3.67 -19.22 -5.43
N GLU A 396 4.22 -18.16 -6.03
CA GLU A 396 5.18 -17.26 -5.38
C GLU A 396 4.55 -16.56 -4.15
N ASN A 397 3.30 -16.12 -4.29
CA ASN A 397 2.55 -15.52 -3.19
C ASN A 397 2.45 -16.42 -1.96
N LYS A 398 2.42 -17.75 -2.11
CA LYS A 398 2.35 -18.69 -0.98
C LYS A 398 3.60 -18.64 -0.12
N THR A 399 4.77 -18.46 -0.73
CA THR A 399 6.03 -18.26 0.00
C THR A 399 6.07 -16.88 0.64
N LEU A 400 5.63 -15.85 -0.09
CA LEU A 400 5.55 -14.49 0.42
C LEU A 400 4.53 -14.34 1.55
N ALA A 401 3.48 -15.17 1.63
CA ALA A 401 2.47 -15.09 2.68
C ALA A 401 2.95 -15.64 4.04
N HIS A 402 4.14 -16.25 4.13
CA HIS A 402 4.71 -16.65 5.42
C HIS A 402 4.96 -15.40 6.30
N PRO A 403 4.38 -15.28 7.50
CA PRO A 403 4.39 -14.02 8.24
C PRO A 403 5.80 -13.59 8.67
N ALA A 404 6.14 -12.32 8.50
CA ALA A 404 7.38 -11.74 9.04
C ALA A 404 7.21 -11.29 10.49
N SER A 405 5.99 -10.87 10.88
CA SER A 405 5.64 -10.34 12.20
C SER A 405 5.72 -11.33 13.36
N VAL A 406 5.93 -12.61 13.07
CA VAL A 406 6.14 -13.68 14.07
C VAL A 406 7.62 -13.98 14.31
N ASP A 407 8.52 -13.34 13.55
CA ASP A 407 9.97 -13.43 13.74
C ASP A 407 10.50 -12.21 14.49
N SER A 408 11.56 -12.42 15.28
CA SER A 408 12.25 -11.38 16.03
C SER A 408 13.66 -11.84 16.34
N ILE A 409 14.64 -10.98 16.02
CA ILE A 409 16.06 -11.23 16.30
C ILE A 409 16.55 -10.13 17.23
N PRO A 410 17.03 -10.46 18.45
CA PRO A 410 17.59 -9.48 19.37
C PRO A 410 18.75 -8.69 18.76
N THR A 411 18.77 -7.38 18.97
CA THR A 411 19.83 -6.47 18.51
C THR A 411 20.28 -5.54 19.62
N SER A 412 21.29 -4.70 19.35
CA SER A 412 21.78 -3.69 20.29
C SER A 412 22.15 -4.27 21.68
N ALA A 413 22.90 -5.38 21.69
CA ALA A 413 23.31 -6.09 22.92
C ALA A 413 22.12 -6.46 23.83
N ASP A 414 21.05 -7.00 23.23
CA ASP A 414 19.79 -7.38 23.88
C ASP A 414 18.97 -6.21 24.47
N GLN A 415 19.36 -4.95 24.20
CA GLN A 415 18.51 -3.81 24.55
C GLN A 415 17.27 -3.73 23.65
N GLU A 416 17.38 -4.20 22.41
CA GLU A 416 16.28 -4.40 21.46
C GLU A 416 16.04 -5.90 21.30
N ASP A 417 15.53 -6.52 22.37
CA ASP A 417 15.33 -7.96 22.50
C ASP A 417 14.08 -8.51 21.78
N HIS A 418 13.13 -7.63 21.46
CA HIS A 418 11.94 -7.95 20.68
C HIS A 418 11.67 -6.90 19.61
N VAL A 419 11.44 -7.37 18.38
CA VAL A 419 11.20 -6.50 17.21
C VAL A 419 10.00 -6.96 16.36
N SER A 420 9.48 -6.09 15.49
CA SER A 420 8.23 -6.39 14.75
C SER A 420 8.43 -6.92 13.33
N MET A 421 9.58 -6.65 12.71
CA MET A 421 9.83 -6.90 11.29
C MET A 421 8.80 -6.26 10.34
N GLY A 422 8.13 -5.18 10.77
CA GLY A 422 6.98 -4.60 10.06
C GLY A 422 7.26 -4.09 8.64
N THR A 423 8.46 -3.56 8.37
CA THR A 423 8.85 -3.18 6.99
C THR A 423 9.00 -4.38 6.06
N ILE A 424 9.37 -5.54 6.58
CA ILE A 424 9.42 -6.79 5.79
C ILE A 424 8.00 -7.24 5.45
N ALA A 425 7.09 -7.25 6.44
CA ALA A 425 5.68 -7.56 6.23
C ALA A 425 5.04 -6.62 5.19
N ALA A 426 5.26 -5.31 5.31
CA ALA A 426 4.73 -4.31 4.39
C ALA A 426 5.24 -4.49 2.95
N ARG A 427 6.55 -4.69 2.75
CA ARG A 427 7.14 -4.93 1.42
C ARG A 427 6.63 -6.22 0.79
N LYS A 428 6.47 -7.29 1.57
CA LYS A 428 5.90 -8.56 1.08
C LYS A 428 4.44 -8.38 0.64
N ALA A 429 3.63 -7.66 1.40
CA ALA A 429 2.24 -7.39 1.03
C ALA A 429 2.15 -6.59 -0.28
N MET A 430 3.01 -5.57 -0.46
CA MET A 430 3.12 -4.81 -1.71
C MET A 430 3.54 -5.69 -2.90
N GLN A 431 4.50 -6.61 -2.71
CA GLN A 431 4.89 -7.55 -3.76
C GLN A 431 3.74 -8.51 -4.13
N ILE A 432 3.02 -9.02 -3.12
CA ILE A 432 1.84 -9.87 -3.34
C ILE A 432 0.78 -9.10 -4.14
N LEU A 433 0.53 -7.84 -3.79
CA LEU A 433 -0.40 -6.97 -4.54
C LEU A 433 -0.04 -6.89 -6.02
N GLU A 434 1.24 -6.65 -6.36
CA GLU A 434 1.68 -6.61 -7.76
C GLU A 434 1.49 -7.94 -8.49
N ASN A 435 1.78 -9.05 -7.82
CA ASN A 435 1.52 -10.38 -8.35
C ASN A 435 0.02 -10.61 -8.61
N VAL A 436 -0.84 -10.18 -7.68
CA VAL A 436 -2.31 -10.34 -7.81
C VAL A 436 -2.83 -9.49 -8.97
N ARG A 437 -2.40 -8.25 -9.11
CA ARG A 437 -2.81 -7.40 -10.23
C ARG A 437 -2.46 -8.05 -11.59
N ASN A 438 -1.30 -8.71 -11.71
CA ASN A 438 -0.92 -9.48 -12.91
C ASN A 438 -1.83 -10.70 -13.15
N VAL A 439 -2.20 -11.42 -12.08
CA VAL A 439 -3.14 -12.55 -12.18
C VAL A 439 -4.53 -12.06 -12.63
N ILE A 440 -5.01 -10.93 -12.12
CA ILE A 440 -6.29 -10.34 -12.54
C ILE A 440 -6.24 -9.85 -13.99
N ALA A 441 -5.12 -9.26 -14.45
CA ALA A 441 -4.96 -8.91 -15.86
C ALA A 441 -5.02 -10.13 -16.79
N VAL A 442 -4.39 -11.24 -16.41
CA VAL A 442 -4.52 -12.51 -17.14
C VAL A 442 -5.97 -13.00 -17.12
N GLU A 443 -6.68 -12.86 -16.00
CA GLU A 443 -8.09 -13.21 -15.92
C GLU A 443 -8.95 -12.37 -16.87
N TYR A 444 -8.77 -11.05 -16.89
CA TYR A 444 -9.44 -10.16 -17.84
C TYR A 444 -9.20 -10.57 -19.29
N LEU A 445 -7.95 -10.87 -19.67
CA LEU A 445 -7.64 -11.33 -21.03
C LEU A 445 -8.36 -12.63 -21.40
N CYS A 446 -8.30 -13.63 -20.51
CA CYS A 446 -8.96 -14.91 -20.74
C CYS A 446 -10.48 -14.75 -20.82
N ALA A 447 -11.06 -13.93 -19.94
CA ALA A 447 -12.49 -13.72 -19.89
C ALA A 447 -12.99 -12.91 -21.09
N ALA A 448 -12.26 -11.85 -21.50
CA ALA A 448 -12.56 -11.08 -22.70
C ALA A 448 -12.53 -11.95 -23.96
N GLN A 449 -11.51 -12.80 -24.11
CA GLN A 449 -11.45 -13.76 -25.20
C GLN A 449 -12.58 -14.79 -25.13
N GLY A 450 -12.88 -15.30 -23.93
CA GLY A 450 -13.99 -16.22 -23.71
C GLY A 450 -15.34 -15.62 -24.12
N ILE A 451 -15.61 -14.35 -23.79
CA ILE A 451 -16.84 -13.65 -24.21
C ILE A 451 -16.87 -13.46 -25.73
N THR A 452 -15.76 -13.09 -26.37
CA THR A 452 -15.71 -12.97 -27.84
C THR A 452 -16.05 -14.29 -28.54
N LEU A 453 -15.61 -15.43 -28.00
CA LEU A 453 -15.93 -16.76 -28.54
C LEU A 453 -17.41 -17.17 -28.35
N LEU A 454 -18.19 -16.37 -27.62
CA LEU A 454 -19.63 -16.58 -27.42
C LEU A 454 -20.52 -15.75 -28.36
N GLU A 455 -19.95 -14.91 -29.22
CA GLU A 455 -20.71 -14.13 -30.19
C GLU A 455 -21.63 -15.01 -31.06
N PRO A 456 -22.86 -14.55 -31.38
CA PRO A 456 -23.38 -13.20 -31.19
C PRO A 456 -24.08 -12.93 -29.83
N MET A 457 -23.95 -13.82 -28.83
CA MET A 457 -24.58 -13.58 -27.52
C MET A 457 -23.92 -12.41 -26.79
N LYS A 458 -24.71 -11.54 -26.16
CA LYS A 458 -24.19 -10.35 -25.49
C LYS A 458 -23.97 -10.52 -23.98
N PRO A 459 -22.86 -9.98 -23.44
CA PRO A 459 -22.69 -9.86 -22.00
C PRO A 459 -23.66 -8.82 -21.40
N SER A 460 -23.64 -8.63 -20.08
CA SER A 460 -24.38 -7.49 -19.47
C SER A 460 -23.87 -6.14 -19.98
N SER A 461 -24.67 -5.07 -19.88
CA SER A 461 -24.25 -3.73 -20.33
C SER A 461 -22.98 -3.24 -19.62
N ALA A 462 -22.83 -3.57 -18.34
CA ALA A 462 -21.64 -3.24 -17.56
C ALA A 462 -20.40 -3.97 -18.10
N LEU A 463 -20.54 -5.25 -18.46
CA LEU A 463 -19.43 -6.05 -18.99
C LEU A 463 -19.17 -5.79 -20.48
N GLU A 464 -20.16 -5.36 -21.25
CA GLU A 464 -19.96 -4.84 -22.62
C GLU A 464 -19.06 -3.59 -22.58
N SER A 465 -19.24 -2.71 -21.58
CA SER A 465 -18.40 -1.53 -21.38
C SER A 465 -16.97 -1.89 -20.99
N ALA A 466 -16.79 -2.81 -20.03
CA ALA A 466 -15.47 -3.33 -19.66
C ALA A 466 -14.75 -4.01 -20.85
N LEU A 467 -15.48 -4.86 -21.59
CA LEU A 467 -14.97 -5.53 -22.78
C LEU A 467 -14.55 -4.51 -23.85
N GLY A 468 -15.34 -3.48 -24.09
CA GLY A 468 -15.05 -2.41 -25.04
C GLY A 468 -13.70 -1.76 -24.79
N VAL A 469 -13.45 -1.28 -23.56
CA VAL A 469 -12.17 -0.67 -23.18
C VAL A 469 -11.00 -1.63 -23.32
N ILE A 470 -11.17 -2.90 -22.93
CA ILE A 470 -10.12 -3.90 -23.12
C ILE A 470 -9.85 -4.11 -24.62
N ARG A 471 -10.89 -4.14 -25.47
CA ARG A 471 -10.74 -4.36 -26.92
C ARG A 471 -10.17 -3.16 -27.67
N ASP A 472 -10.29 -1.95 -27.14
CA ASP A 472 -9.64 -0.76 -27.71
C ASP A 472 -8.11 -0.86 -27.71
N VAL A 473 -7.53 -1.61 -26.76
CA VAL A 473 -6.07 -1.79 -26.64
C VAL A 473 -5.60 -3.22 -26.90
N VAL A 474 -6.46 -4.23 -26.68
CA VAL A 474 -6.15 -5.65 -26.91
C VAL A 474 -7.18 -6.29 -27.86
N PRO A 475 -6.85 -6.47 -29.15
CA PRO A 475 -7.76 -7.09 -30.11
C PRO A 475 -8.06 -8.55 -29.76
N PRO A 476 -9.15 -9.14 -30.29
CA PRO A 476 -9.39 -10.58 -30.21
C PRO A 476 -8.16 -11.41 -30.60
N LEU A 477 -7.97 -12.54 -29.92
CA LEU A 477 -6.89 -13.46 -30.25
C LEU A 477 -7.34 -14.35 -31.42
N GLU A 478 -7.00 -13.94 -32.64
CA GLU A 478 -7.23 -14.70 -33.87
C GLU A 478 -6.06 -15.61 -34.22
N GLU A 479 -4.83 -15.15 -33.94
CA GLU A 479 -3.58 -15.89 -34.12
C GLU A 479 -2.65 -15.68 -32.91
N ASP A 480 -1.71 -16.61 -32.69
CA ASP A 480 -0.70 -16.51 -31.62
C ASP A 480 0.15 -15.22 -31.77
N ARG A 481 0.31 -14.49 -30.66
CA ARG A 481 1.13 -13.27 -30.58
C ARG A 481 1.83 -13.13 -29.23
N ILE A 482 2.58 -12.05 -29.07
CA ILE A 482 3.32 -11.77 -27.82
C ILE A 482 2.33 -11.35 -26.71
N ILE A 483 1.77 -12.33 -26.00
CA ILE A 483 0.77 -12.13 -24.95
C ILE A 483 1.25 -11.25 -23.79
N ALA A 484 2.57 -11.17 -23.56
CA ALA A 484 3.13 -10.27 -22.53
C ALA A 484 2.77 -8.79 -22.78
N LYS A 485 2.61 -8.38 -24.05
CA LYS A 485 2.17 -7.01 -24.38
C LYS A 485 0.71 -6.81 -23.98
N ASP A 486 -0.16 -7.75 -24.32
CA ASP A 486 -1.58 -7.71 -23.97
C ASP A 486 -1.80 -7.67 -22.45
N ILE A 487 -1.00 -8.44 -21.69
CA ILE A 487 -1.05 -8.41 -20.21
C ILE A 487 -0.68 -7.01 -19.71
N HIS A 488 0.36 -6.40 -20.30
CA HIS A 488 0.79 -5.06 -19.91
C HIS A 488 -0.26 -3.99 -20.23
N GLU A 489 -0.90 -4.02 -21.41
CA GLU A 489 -1.96 -3.06 -21.75
C GLU A 489 -3.16 -3.17 -20.79
N VAL A 490 -3.58 -4.39 -20.43
CA VAL A 490 -4.64 -4.56 -19.42
C VAL A 490 -4.19 -4.08 -18.04
N ARG A 491 -2.91 -4.24 -17.69
CA ARG A 491 -2.36 -3.69 -16.45
C ARG A 491 -2.41 -2.17 -16.40
N GLU A 492 -2.08 -1.49 -17.49
CA GLU A 492 -2.19 -0.03 -17.57
C GLU A 492 -3.65 0.43 -17.40
N LEU A 493 -4.62 -0.29 -17.99
CA LEU A 493 -6.04 0.00 -17.80
C LEU A 493 -6.53 -0.19 -16.36
N MET A 494 -5.98 -1.17 -15.65
CA MET A 494 -6.26 -1.38 -14.22
C MET A 494 -5.63 -0.27 -13.37
N ASP A 495 -4.38 0.07 -13.65
CA ASP A 495 -3.63 1.07 -12.88
C ASP A 495 -4.18 2.50 -13.11
N SER A 496 -4.75 2.80 -14.27
CA SER A 496 -5.50 4.04 -14.53
C SER A 496 -6.91 4.04 -13.92
N GLY A 497 -7.44 2.88 -13.54
CA GLY A 497 -8.81 2.71 -13.05
C GLY A 497 -9.88 2.84 -14.14
N THR A 498 -9.51 2.81 -15.43
CA THR A 498 -10.44 3.02 -16.55
C THR A 498 -11.52 1.96 -16.60
N ILE A 499 -11.17 0.68 -16.42
CA ILE A 499 -12.16 -0.42 -16.43
C ILE A 499 -13.20 -0.24 -15.31
N ILE A 500 -12.74 0.10 -14.10
CA ILE A 500 -13.62 0.35 -12.96
C ILE A 500 -14.54 1.54 -13.25
N ALA A 501 -14.01 2.62 -13.82
CA ALA A 501 -14.77 3.83 -14.10
C ALA A 501 -15.95 3.53 -15.04
N GLU A 502 -15.71 2.90 -16.19
CA GLU A 502 -16.76 2.54 -17.16
C GLU A 502 -17.82 1.61 -16.58
N VAL A 503 -17.41 0.61 -15.79
CA VAL A 503 -18.37 -0.27 -15.13
C VAL A 503 -19.20 0.50 -14.10
N GLU A 504 -18.58 1.36 -13.29
CA GLU A 504 -19.28 2.15 -12.28
C GLU A 504 -20.19 3.23 -12.89
N GLU A 505 -19.98 3.66 -14.15
CA GLU A 505 -20.95 4.51 -14.86
C GLU A 505 -22.29 3.78 -15.08
N VAL A 506 -22.24 2.47 -15.34
CA VAL A 506 -23.43 1.64 -15.55
C VAL A 506 -24.04 1.17 -14.22
N THR A 507 -23.21 0.70 -13.28
CA THR A 507 -23.69 0.06 -12.04
C THR A 507 -23.84 1.00 -10.85
N GLY A 508 -23.25 2.20 -10.93
CA GLY A 508 -22.88 2.97 -9.74
C GLY A 508 -21.68 2.36 -9.01
N LYS A 509 -21.29 2.95 -7.86
CA LYS A 509 -20.13 2.51 -7.06
C LYS A 509 -20.26 1.04 -6.63
N LEU A 510 -19.21 0.25 -6.91
CA LEU A 510 -19.16 -1.17 -6.55
C LEU A 510 -18.88 -1.37 -5.06
N LEU A 511 -18.04 -0.55 -4.46
CA LEU A 511 -17.85 -0.53 -3.01
C LEU A 511 -18.71 0.58 -2.42
N LYS A 512 -19.71 0.20 -1.62
CA LYS A 512 -20.61 1.10 -0.89
C LYS A 512 -20.24 1.17 0.59
#